data_AF-A0A954BB79-F1
#
_entry.id   AF-A0A954BB79-F1
#
_cell.length_a   1.000
_cell.length_b   1.000
_cell.length_c   1.000
_cell.angle_alpha   90.00
_cell.angle_beta   90.00
_cell.angle_gamma   90.00
#
_symmetry.space_group_name_H-M   'P 1'
#
loop_
_entity.id
_entity.type
_entity.pdbx_description
1 polymer ?
#
loop_
_entity_poly.entity_id
_entity_poly.type
_entity_poly.pdbx_seq_one_letter_code
_entity_poly.pdbx_strand_id
1 'polypeptide(L)'
;MTMKRMLGGFAAAGLAASLLSGAAYAGDYADQCKARLEADGRDSSGCTCLEEHITSDPALAEEFTQLATIEDPAARYAAASDSAKAAMDHCTRS
;
A
#
# COMPACT_ATOMS: atom_id res chain seq x y z
N MET A 1 25.67 43.28 -0.39
CA MET A 1 26.01 42.24 -1.39
C MET A 1 26.66 41.08 -0.67
N THR A 2 26.07 39.87 -0.71
CA THR A 2 26.74 38.60 -1.05
C THR A 2 25.66 37.53 -1.11
N MET A 3 25.22 37.22 -2.34
CA MET A 3 24.45 36.02 -2.65
C MET A 3 25.38 34.82 -2.53
N LYS A 4 24.98 33.76 -1.83
CA LYS A 4 25.58 32.43 -1.99
C LYS A 4 24.46 31.41 -2.12
N ARG A 5 24.03 31.23 -3.37
CA ARG A 5 23.23 30.09 -3.81
C ARG A 5 24.03 28.83 -3.49
N MET A 6 23.64 28.10 -2.45
CA MET A 6 24.05 26.72 -2.26
C MET A 6 23.10 25.85 -3.10
N LEU A 7 23.46 25.67 -4.37
CA LEU A 7 23.16 24.43 -5.07
C LEU A 7 24.10 23.37 -4.51
N GLY A 8 23.57 22.27 -3.98
CA GLY A 8 24.42 21.15 -3.57
C GLY A 8 23.66 20.05 -2.85
N GLY A 9 23.15 19.08 -3.62
CA GLY A 9 23.21 17.69 -3.19
C GLY A 9 21.93 16.99 -2.73
N PHE A 10 20.80 17.12 -3.45
CA PHE A 10 19.78 16.06 -3.42
C PHE A 10 20.22 14.93 -4.35
N ALA A 11 21.15 14.10 -3.89
CA ALA A 11 21.43 12.81 -4.49
C ALA A 11 20.49 11.77 -3.86
N ALA A 12 19.22 11.78 -4.27
CA ALA A 12 18.36 10.62 -4.16
C ALA A 12 18.28 10.00 -5.57
N ALA A 13 19.25 9.14 -5.85
CA ALA A 13 19.15 8.19 -6.95
C ALA A 13 17.97 7.25 -6.67
N GLY A 14 17.06 7.09 -7.62
CA GLY A 14 15.98 6.13 -7.49
C GLY A 14 14.91 6.30 -8.56
N LEU A 15 15.11 5.59 -9.66
CA LEU A 15 14.17 5.41 -10.76
C LEU A 15 12.74 5.12 -10.30
N ALA A 16 11.75 5.76 -10.92
CA ALA A 16 10.54 5.13 -11.49
C ALA A 16 9.45 6.15 -11.83
N ALA A 17 9.76 7.15 -12.68
CA ALA A 17 8.73 7.88 -13.40
C ALA A 17 8.31 7.08 -14.65
N SER A 18 7.69 5.90 -14.45
CA SER A 18 7.28 5.00 -15.55
C SER A 18 6.02 4.16 -15.30
N LEU A 19 5.28 4.33 -14.21
CA LEU A 19 4.17 3.43 -13.86
C LEU A 19 2.76 4.01 -14.09
N LEU A 20 2.60 4.94 -15.02
CA LEU A 20 1.28 5.19 -15.62
C LEU A 20 1.01 4.16 -16.74
N SER A 21 0.69 2.93 -16.35
CA SER A 21 0.03 1.93 -17.22
C SER A 21 -0.72 0.89 -16.38
N GLY A 22 -1.52 1.36 -15.42
CA GLY A 22 -2.91 0.93 -15.13
C GLY A 22 -3.33 -0.55 -15.01
N ALA A 23 -2.44 -1.55 -14.99
CA ALA A 23 -2.88 -2.96 -15.05
C ALA A 23 -1.97 -3.97 -14.32
N ALA A 24 -1.15 -3.53 -13.35
CA ALA A 24 -0.31 -4.42 -12.54
C ALA A 24 -0.92 -4.75 -11.15
N TYR A 25 -2.22 -4.51 -10.98
CA TYR A 25 -2.86 -4.45 -9.66
C TYR A 25 -3.64 -5.70 -9.25
N ALA A 26 -3.82 -6.68 -10.14
CA ALA A 26 -4.49 -7.94 -9.81
C ALA A 26 -3.45 -9.06 -9.69
N GLY A 27 -3.28 -9.59 -8.49
CA GLY A 27 -2.25 -10.52 -8.03
C GLY A 27 -1.29 -9.88 -7.03
N ASP A 28 -0.85 -8.65 -7.28
CA ASP A 28 0.19 -7.98 -6.49
C ASP A 28 -0.31 -7.56 -5.09
N TYR A 29 -1.61 -7.23 -4.95
CA TYR A 29 -2.18 -6.93 -3.63
C TYR A 29 -2.38 -8.20 -2.81
N ALA A 30 -2.84 -9.29 -3.41
CA ALA A 30 -2.99 -10.56 -2.71
C ALA A 30 -1.63 -11.10 -2.23
N ASP A 31 -0.58 -11.01 -3.05
CA ASP A 31 0.76 -11.48 -2.69
C ASP A 31 1.42 -10.60 -1.62
N GLN A 32 1.27 -9.26 -1.70
CA GLN A 32 1.73 -8.35 -0.65
C GLN A 32 0.97 -8.56 0.67
N CYS A 33 -0.35 -8.78 0.61
CA CYS A 33 -1.15 -9.12 1.77
C CYS A 33 -0.68 -10.42 2.42
N LYS A 34 -0.46 -11.48 1.64
CA LYS A 34 0.02 -12.78 2.16
C LYS A 34 1.38 -12.64 2.83
N ALA A 35 2.34 -12.01 2.16
CA ALA A 35 3.68 -11.81 2.71
C ALA A 35 3.65 -11.07 4.05
N ARG A 36 2.75 -10.09 4.21
CA ARG A 36 2.58 -9.34 5.46
C ARG A 36 1.88 -10.16 6.54
N LEU A 37 0.76 -10.80 6.24
CA LEU A 37 0.02 -11.60 7.22
C LEU A 37 0.84 -12.81 7.68
N GLU A 38 1.57 -13.47 6.78
CA GLU A 38 2.47 -14.58 7.13
C GLU A 38 3.64 -14.11 7.99
N ALA A 39 4.24 -12.94 7.71
CA ALA A 39 5.28 -12.35 8.56
C ALA A 39 4.75 -12.02 9.97
N ASP A 40 3.48 -11.63 10.07
CA ASP A 40 2.80 -11.35 11.34
C ASP A 40 2.27 -12.63 12.03
N GLY A 41 2.47 -13.83 11.43
CA GLY A 41 1.96 -15.10 11.94
C GLY A 41 0.43 -15.22 11.90
N ARG A 42 -0.23 -14.48 11.01
CA ARG A 42 -1.68 -14.43 10.81
C ARG A 42 -2.13 -15.26 9.61
N ASP A 43 -3.41 -15.60 9.59
CA ASP A 43 -4.02 -16.30 8.46
C ASP A 43 -4.06 -15.41 7.21
N SER A 44 -3.58 -15.94 6.09
CA SER A 44 -3.47 -15.25 4.79
C SER A 44 -4.55 -15.69 3.79
N SER A 45 -5.45 -16.60 4.18
CA SER A 45 -6.53 -17.12 3.31
C SER A 45 -7.47 -16.03 2.78
N GLY A 46 -7.58 -14.92 3.53
CA GLY A 46 -8.37 -13.74 3.21
C GLY A 46 -7.83 -12.79 2.15
N CYS A 47 -6.57 -12.95 1.72
CA CYS A 47 -5.91 -11.95 0.87
C CYS A 47 -6.50 -11.84 -0.54
N THR A 48 -7.08 -12.91 -1.08
CA THR A 48 -7.80 -12.86 -2.36
C THR A 48 -9.11 -12.08 -2.24
N CYS A 49 -9.86 -12.22 -1.14
CA CYS A 49 -11.03 -11.38 -0.85
C CYS A 49 -10.64 -9.90 -0.81
N LEU A 50 -9.53 -9.58 -0.13
CA LEU A 50 -9.10 -8.19 0.01
C LEU A 50 -8.72 -7.57 -1.34
N GLU A 51 -8.04 -8.32 -2.19
CA GLU A 51 -7.70 -7.89 -3.54
C GLU A 51 -8.93 -7.62 -4.41
N GLU A 52 -9.97 -8.45 -4.34
CA GLU A 52 -11.23 -8.22 -5.08
C GLU A 52 -11.88 -6.89 -4.67
N HIS A 53 -11.88 -6.56 -3.37
CA HIS A 53 -12.38 -5.28 -2.88
C HIS A 53 -11.54 -4.10 -3.38
N ILE A 54 -10.21 -4.21 -3.33
CA ILE A 54 -9.29 -3.16 -3.76
C ILE A 54 -9.40 -2.92 -5.27
N THR A 55 -9.47 -3.98 -6.07
CA THR A 55 -9.53 -3.90 -7.53
C THR A 55 -10.89 -3.44 -8.05
N SER A 56 -11.96 -3.64 -7.28
CA SER A 56 -13.32 -3.19 -7.61
C SER A 56 -13.59 -1.72 -7.28
N ASP A 57 -12.72 -1.07 -6.50
CA ASP A 57 -12.86 0.35 -6.14
C ASP A 57 -11.52 1.10 -6.34
N PRO A 58 -11.42 1.98 -7.36
CA PRO A 58 -10.18 2.71 -7.64
C PRO A 58 -9.75 3.63 -6.49
N ALA A 59 -10.67 4.11 -5.65
CA ALA A 59 -10.33 4.90 -4.48
C ALA A 59 -9.64 4.04 -3.41
N LEU A 60 -10.10 2.80 -3.23
CA LEU A 60 -9.42 1.84 -2.35
C LEU A 60 -8.06 1.44 -2.92
N ALA A 61 -7.92 1.25 -4.23
CA ALA A 61 -6.61 0.95 -4.84
C ALA A 61 -5.56 2.03 -4.55
N GLU A 62 -5.91 3.30 -4.70
CA GLU A 62 -5.00 4.41 -4.38
C GLU A 62 -4.69 4.45 -2.88
N GLU A 63 -5.70 4.29 -2.04
CA GLU A 63 -5.53 4.29 -0.59
C GLU A 63 -4.62 3.15 -0.11
N PHE A 64 -4.85 1.92 -0.58
CA PHE A 64 -4.02 0.77 -0.20
C PHE A 64 -2.58 0.89 -0.68
N THR A 65 -2.33 1.58 -1.80
CA THR A 65 -0.97 1.93 -2.22
C THR A 65 -0.29 2.85 -1.20
N GLN A 66 -1.01 3.82 -0.65
CA GLN A 66 -0.48 4.72 0.39
C GLN A 66 -0.28 3.98 1.72
N LEU A 67 -1.25 3.16 2.12
CA LEU A 67 -1.20 2.36 3.35
C LEU A 67 -0.07 1.32 3.33
N ALA A 68 0.31 0.80 2.17
CA ALA A 68 1.43 -0.12 2.00
C ALA A 68 2.78 0.48 2.45
N THR A 69 2.90 1.81 2.49
CA THR A 69 4.11 2.52 2.97
C THR A 69 4.23 2.54 4.50
N ILE A 70 3.17 2.23 5.23
CA ILE A 70 3.16 2.16 6.69
C ILE A 70 3.52 0.73 7.11
N GLU A 71 4.67 0.55 7.77
CA GLU A 71 5.15 -0.79 8.15
C GLU A 71 4.36 -1.39 9.32
N ASP A 72 4.07 -0.60 10.35
CA ASP A 72 3.36 -1.05 11.54
C ASP A 72 1.88 -1.39 11.21
N PRO A 73 1.43 -2.63 11.48
CA PRO A 73 0.08 -3.06 11.12
C PRO A 73 -1.03 -2.27 11.83
N ALA A 74 -0.82 -1.89 13.09
CA ALA A 74 -1.82 -1.15 13.86
C ALA A 74 -1.93 0.30 13.38
N ALA A 75 -0.81 0.94 13.05
CA ALA A 75 -0.77 2.28 12.48
C ALA A 75 -1.37 2.30 11.07
N ARG A 76 -1.11 1.26 10.25
CA ARG A 76 -1.72 1.11 8.92
C ARG A 76 -3.23 1.02 9.04
N TYR A 77 -3.73 0.15 9.90
CA TYR A 77 -5.16 0.02 10.14
C TYR A 77 -5.76 1.32 10.71
N ALA A 78 -5.08 2.01 11.63
CA ALA A 78 -5.58 3.26 12.20
C ALA A 78 -5.68 4.38 11.14
N ALA A 79 -4.72 4.46 10.23
CA ALA A 79 -4.65 5.46 9.16
C ALA A 79 -5.65 5.19 8.01
N ALA A 80 -6.14 3.96 7.88
CA ALA A 80 -7.11 3.57 6.87
C ALA A 80 -8.47 4.28 7.06
N SER A 81 -9.12 4.57 5.95
CA SER A 81 -10.51 5.02 5.86
C SER A 81 -11.46 3.97 6.42
N ASP A 82 -12.69 4.36 6.72
CA ASP A 82 -13.70 3.43 7.23
C ASP A 82 -14.02 2.33 6.20
N SER A 83 -14.00 2.64 4.90
CA SER A 83 -14.18 1.66 3.82
C SER A 83 -13.01 0.68 3.71
N ALA A 84 -11.77 1.16 3.84
CA ALA A 84 -10.59 0.29 3.82
C ALA A 84 -10.53 -0.61 5.06
N LYS A 85 -10.86 -0.08 6.25
CA LYS A 85 -11.01 -0.88 7.48
C LYS A 85 -12.06 -1.95 7.33
N ALA A 86 -13.23 -1.61 6.78
CA ALA A 86 -14.30 -2.57 6.54
C ALA A 86 -13.85 -3.72 5.61
N ALA A 87 -13.12 -3.43 4.53
CA ALA A 87 -12.56 -4.45 3.64
C ALA A 87 -11.50 -5.32 4.35
N MET A 88 -10.58 -4.70 5.12
CA MET A 88 -9.56 -5.43 5.89
C MET A 88 -10.20 -6.35 6.94
N ASP A 89 -11.18 -5.86 7.70
CA ASP A 89 -11.88 -6.64 8.72
C ASP A 89 -12.72 -7.76 8.09
N HIS A 90 -13.41 -7.48 6.98
CA HIS A 90 -14.22 -8.48 6.27
C HIS A 90 -13.37 -9.64 5.76
N CYS A 91 -12.19 -9.35 5.23
CA CYS A 91 -11.37 -10.34 4.56
C CYS A 91 -10.30 -10.99 5.47
N THR A 92 -9.75 -10.30 6.49
CA THR A 92 -8.51 -10.76 7.18
C THR A 92 -8.64 -11.00 8.69
N ARG A 93 -9.83 -10.81 9.28
CA ARG A 93 -10.11 -11.12 10.70
C ARG A 93 -11.07 -12.29 10.83
N SER A 94 -10.56 -13.49 10.55
CA SER A 94 -11.16 -14.78 10.92
C SER A 94 -10.38 -15.44 12.04
#